data_AF-A0A1L7XBG2-F1
#
_entry.id   AF-A0A1L7XBG2-F1
#
_cell.length_a   1.000
_cell.length_b   1.000
_cell.length_c   1.000
_cell.angle_alpha   90.00
_cell.angle_beta   90.00
_cell.angle_gamma   90.00
#
_symmetry.space_group_name_H-M   'P 1'
#
loop_
_entity.id
_entity.type
_entity.pdbx_description
1 polymer ?
#
loop_
_entity_poly.entity_id
_entity_poly.type
_entity_poly.pdbx_seq_one_letter_code
_entity_poly.pdbx_strand_id
1 'polypeptide(L)'
;MTYAQLHLNGIFSCLCPPLIGKAVVLVIYCSLVTFMSTYTAIIYDVEYYERIGSRQLLLSSYVRLDWLHLWVSITLLVTITLHGGFFMREWIKADFVAEELRMMPMVKYGIVAWAVLVWTFLSSLTPIRGAVYEFFVLQHITSAVVFLWLVRVHVPKYSYYFIWMLVGAVSFDWVFRALLLLYRNIYRGGFGYRVRLGATDKDITVLALENVPFSWKPGQHIRLWIPRLGILESHPYTMATPSTFTGRGFTSMVQLVIHTSSGTSKRINTYARRPKANLRPKPRAFISGPYGTPPQWNAHETLILMAASTGVSFTLPILLSIINDPLPSGVKRIRFLLVSPIFDASQWTSMF
;
A
#
# COMPACT_ATOMS: atom_id res chain seq x y z
N MET A 1 -13.19 -3.30 -23.29
CA MET A 1 -14.53 -3.49 -22.73
C MET A 1 -14.47 -3.36 -21.22
N THR A 2 -14.99 -2.27 -20.68
CA THR A 2 -15.13 -2.02 -19.23
C THR A 2 -16.32 -2.82 -18.73
N TYR A 3 -16.06 -3.88 -17.97
CA TYR A 3 -17.12 -4.66 -17.32
C TYR A 3 -17.75 -3.84 -16.20
N ALA A 4 -19.08 -3.87 -16.10
CA ALA A 4 -19.82 -3.25 -15.02
C ALA A 4 -19.39 -3.86 -13.67
N GLN A 5 -18.96 -3.03 -12.72
CA GLN A 5 -18.70 -3.44 -11.35
C GLN A 5 -19.86 -3.04 -10.46
N LEU A 6 -20.35 -3.99 -9.67
CA LEU A 6 -21.31 -3.72 -8.61
C LEU A 6 -20.60 -2.97 -7.49
N HIS A 7 -20.94 -1.69 -7.32
CA HIS A 7 -20.36 -0.82 -6.30
C HIS A 7 -21.30 -0.77 -5.09
N LEU A 8 -20.94 -1.47 -4.02
CA LEU A 8 -21.64 -1.36 -2.74
C LEU A 8 -21.18 -0.08 -2.03
N ASN A 9 -22.13 0.73 -1.59
CA ASN A 9 -21.87 1.99 -0.89
C ASN A 9 -21.86 1.79 0.64
N GLY A 10 -21.17 2.67 1.35
CA GLY A 10 -21.17 2.68 2.82
C GLY A 10 -20.35 1.55 3.46
N ILE A 11 -20.93 0.91 4.48
CA ILE A 11 -20.27 -0.09 5.35
C ILE A 11 -19.80 -1.31 4.55
N PHE A 12 -20.53 -1.67 3.49
CA PHE A 12 -20.25 -2.84 2.65
C PHE A 12 -19.36 -2.56 1.43
N SER A 13 -18.78 -1.36 1.32
CA SER A 13 -17.88 -1.02 0.21
C SER A 13 -16.63 -1.92 0.16
N CYS A 14 -16.23 -2.51 1.30
CA CYS A 14 -15.17 -3.51 1.37
C CYS A 14 -15.57 -4.88 0.77
N LEU A 15 -16.86 -5.15 0.55
CA LEU A 15 -17.38 -6.39 -0.02
C LEU A 15 -17.69 -6.26 -1.52
N CYS A 16 -17.34 -5.13 -2.15
CA CYS A 16 -17.53 -4.95 -3.59
C CYS A 16 -16.91 -6.14 -4.36
N PRO A 17 -17.70 -6.86 -5.16
CA PRO A 17 -17.21 -8.05 -5.84
C PRO A 17 -16.06 -7.67 -6.79
N PRO A 18 -15.09 -8.58 -6.99
CA PRO A 18 -14.00 -8.34 -7.93
C PRO A 18 -14.53 -8.17 -9.36
N LEU A 19 -13.74 -7.58 -10.28
CA LEU A 19 -14.00 -7.76 -11.72
C LEU A 19 -14.22 -9.25 -12.00
N ILE A 20 -15.20 -9.60 -12.84
CA ILE A 20 -15.67 -10.98 -13.11
C ILE A 20 -14.51 -11.99 -13.29
N GLY A 21 -13.45 -11.61 -14.01
CA GLY A 21 -12.26 -12.48 -14.17
C GLY A 21 -11.50 -12.79 -12.87
N LYS A 22 -11.49 -11.87 -11.90
CA LYS A 22 -10.92 -12.07 -10.56
C LYS A 22 -11.87 -12.85 -9.64
N ALA A 23 -13.18 -12.72 -9.83
CA ALA A 23 -14.19 -13.46 -9.08
C ALA A 23 -14.16 -14.96 -9.44
N VAL A 24 -13.99 -15.29 -10.72
CA VAL A 24 -13.85 -16.69 -11.18
C VAL A 24 -12.60 -17.35 -10.59
N VAL A 25 -11.45 -16.67 -10.64
CA VAL A 25 -10.19 -17.20 -10.05
C VAL A 25 -10.32 -17.37 -8.54
N LEU A 26 -10.97 -16.44 -7.85
CA LEU A 26 -11.18 -16.53 -6.41
C LEU A 26 -12.17 -17.64 -6.04
N VAL A 27 -13.27 -17.82 -6.80
CA VAL A 27 -14.22 -18.92 -6.58
C VAL A 27 -13.54 -20.26 -6.86
N ILE A 28 -12.76 -20.38 -7.93
CA ILE A 28 -11.98 -21.60 -8.20
C ILE A 28 -10.99 -21.85 -7.06
N TYR A 29 -10.23 -20.84 -6.63
CA TYR A 29 -9.27 -20.97 -5.54
C TYR A 29 -9.94 -21.33 -4.21
N CYS A 30 -11.03 -20.66 -3.83
CA CYS A 30 -11.77 -20.94 -2.59
C CYS A 30 -12.45 -22.31 -2.63
N SER A 31 -13.04 -22.70 -3.76
CA SER A 31 -13.64 -24.03 -3.94
C SER A 31 -12.58 -25.12 -3.90
N LEU A 32 -11.39 -24.88 -4.45
CA LEU A 32 -10.30 -25.84 -4.51
C LEU A 32 -9.56 -25.93 -3.16
N VAL A 33 -9.38 -24.82 -2.44
CA VAL A 33 -8.90 -24.81 -1.05
C VAL A 33 -9.91 -25.49 -0.14
N THR A 34 -11.21 -25.21 -0.27
CA THR A 34 -12.27 -25.89 0.50
C THR A 34 -12.27 -27.38 0.17
N PHE A 35 -12.19 -27.74 -1.12
CA PHE A 35 -12.07 -29.13 -1.57
C PHE A 35 -10.84 -29.80 -0.96
N MET A 36 -9.65 -29.22 -1.02
CA MET A 36 -8.44 -29.76 -0.38
C MET A 36 -8.52 -29.77 1.16
N SER A 37 -9.31 -28.89 1.77
CA SER A 37 -9.58 -28.87 3.22
C SER A 37 -10.54 -29.97 3.67
N THR A 38 -11.43 -30.42 2.77
CA THR A 38 -12.52 -31.36 3.07
C THR A 38 -12.34 -32.76 2.44
N TYR A 39 -11.55 -32.86 1.38
CA TYR A 39 -11.37 -34.08 0.58
C TYR A 39 -9.98 -34.66 0.85
N THR A 40 -9.95 -35.73 1.65
CA THR A 40 -8.80 -36.63 1.90
C THR A 40 -7.45 -35.93 2.02
N ALA A 41 -7.04 -35.68 3.26
CA ALA A 41 -5.94 -34.84 3.73
C ALA A 41 -4.49 -35.18 3.26
N ILE A 42 -4.25 -35.97 2.22
CA ILE A 42 -2.89 -36.18 1.67
C ILE A 42 -3.02 -36.50 0.17
N ILE A 43 -2.36 -35.73 -0.69
CA ILE A 43 -1.45 -36.17 -1.78
C ILE A 43 -1.14 -34.98 -2.72
N TYR A 44 0.17 -34.77 -2.88
CA TYR A 44 0.99 -33.84 -3.67
C TYR A 44 0.33 -32.85 -4.66
N ASP A 45 0.69 -31.57 -4.55
CA ASP A 45 1.33 -30.83 -5.67
C ASP A 45 1.80 -29.42 -5.25
N VAL A 46 3.13 -29.25 -5.15
CA VAL A 46 3.81 -27.97 -4.90
C VAL A 46 4.20 -27.26 -6.22
N GLU A 47 4.34 -28.00 -7.32
CA GLU A 47 4.90 -27.47 -8.57
C GLU A 47 3.91 -26.62 -9.39
N TYR A 48 2.59 -26.80 -9.23
CA TYR A 48 1.59 -26.05 -9.99
C TYR A 48 1.40 -24.59 -9.48
N TYR A 49 1.55 -24.37 -8.17
CA TYR A 49 1.33 -23.06 -7.54
C TYR A 49 2.48 -22.08 -7.76
N GLU A 50 3.71 -22.57 -7.99
CA GLU A 50 4.87 -21.72 -8.29
C GLU A 50 4.69 -20.93 -9.59
N ARG A 51 3.98 -21.45 -10.60
CA ARG A 51 3.85 -20.78 -11.91
C ARG A 51 2.80 -19.67 -11.98
N ILE A 52 1.74 -19.76 -11.18
CA ILE A 52 0.60 -18.82 -11.22
C ILE A 52 0.76 -17.74 -10.15
N GLY A 53 1.25 -18.09 -8.95
CA GLY A 53 1.44 -17.15 -7.84
C GLY A 53 2.61 -16.20 -8.06
N SER A 54 3.77 -16.70 -8.49
CA SER A 54 5.00 -15.90 -8.56
C SER A 54 4.94 -14.79 -9.62
N ARG A 55 4.40 -15.06 -10.82
CA ARG A 55 4.31 -14.06 -11.89
C ARG A 55 3.32 -12.94 -11.62
N GLN A 56 2.19 -13.24 -10.95
CA GLN A 56 1.19 -12.22 -10.62
C GLN A 56 1.60 -11.38 -9.40
N LEU A 57 2.31 -11.98 -8.43
CA LEU A 57 2.70 -11.34 -7.17
C LEU A 57 3.94 -10.45 -7.35
N LEU A 58 4.93 -10.87 -8.15
CA LEU A 58 6.16 -10.11 -8.41
C LEU A 58 5.93 -8.84 -9.26
N LEU A 59 4.83 -8.75 -10.00
CA LEU A 59 4.47 -7.64 -10.89
C LEU A 59 3.25 -6.82 -10.39
N SER A 60 2.75 -7.10 -9.18
CA SER A 60 1.55 -6.45 -8.66
C SER A 60 1.85 -5.11 -8.00
N SER A 61 1.03 -4.09 -8.30
CA SER A 61 1.07 -2.84 -7.53
C SER A 61 0.60 -3.09 -6.09
N TYR A 62 1.04 -2.26 -5.13
CA TYR A 62 0.60 -2.36 -3.74
C TYR A 62 -0.93 -2.37 -3.59
N VAL A 63 -1.64 -1.63 -4.45
CA VAL A 63 -3.12 -1.61 -4.51
C VAL A 63 -3.70 -3.02 -4.76
N ARG A 64 -3.02 -3.85 -5.55
CA ARG A 64 -3.44 -5.23 -5.81
C ARG A 64 -3.11 -6.15 -4.64
N LEU A 65 -2.03 -5.88 -3.90
CA LEU A 65 -1.68 -6.62 -2.69
C LEU A 65 -2.67 -6.36 -1.55
N ASP A 66 -3.15 -5.12 -1.39
CA ASP A 66 -4.18 -4.80 -0.40
C ASP A 66 -5.49 -5.56 -0.70
N TRP A 67 -5.87 -5.61 -1.97
CA TRP A 67 -7.00 -6.41 -2.43
C TRP A 67 -6.78 -7.91 -2.17
N LEU A 68 -5.58 -8.43 -2.45
CA LEU A 68 -5.26 -9.83 -2.21
C LEU A 68 -5.32 -10.17 -0.72
N HIS A 69 -4.73 -9.33 0.13
CA HIS A 69 -4.73 -9.50 1.59
C HIS A 69 -6.16 -9.59 2.13
N LEU A 70 -7.06 -8.72 1.67
CA LEU A 70 -8.47 -8.75 2.04
C LEU A 70 -9.10 -10.12 1.73
N TRP A 71 -9.01 -10.59 0.49
CA TRP A 71 -9.65 -11.84 0.11
C TRP A 71 -9.02 -13.06 0.77
N VAL A 72 -7.70 -13.10 0.88
CA VAL A 72 -7.01 -14.16 1.62
C VAL A 72 -7.45 -14.19 3.09
N SER A 73 -7.65 -13.03 3.73
CA SER A 73 -8.12 -12.95 5.12
C SER A 73 -9.56 -13.46 5.29
N ILE A 74 -10.44 -13.17 4.32
CA ILE A 74 -11.83 -13.66 4.31
C ILE A 74 -11.84 -15.17 4.13
N THR A 75 -11.11 -15.69 3.15
CA THR A 75 -11.00 -17.13 2.91
C THR A 75 -10.45 -17.85 4.14
N LEU A 76 -9.41 -17.30 4.77
CA LEU A 76 -8.82 -17.84 6.00
C LEU A 76 -9.83 -17.89 7.15
N LEU A 77 -10.63 -16.83 7.35
CA LEU A 77 -11.66 -16.80 8.38
C LEU A 77 -12.73 -17.87 8.14
N VAL A 78 -13.19 -18.00 6.89
CA VAL A 78 -14.21 -19.00 6.53
C VAL A 78 -13.67 -20.41 6.73
N THR A 79 -12.48 -20.72 6.22
CA THR A 79 -11.91 -22.07 6.30
C THR A 79 -11.60 -22.47 7.74
N ILE A 80 -11.08 -21.57 8.58
CA ILE A 80 -10.85 -21.85 10.01
C ILE A 80 -12.16 -22.03 10.76
N THR A 81 -13.19 -21.23 10.44
CA THR A 81 -14.52 -21.38 11.04
C THR A 81 -15.13 -22.75 10.71
N LEU A 82 -15.02 -23.18 9.44
CA LEU A 82 -15.46 -24.51 9.03
C LEU A 82 -14.65 -25.61 9.72
N HIS A 83 -13.32 -25.51 9.72
CA HIS A 83 -12.42 -26.45 10.39
C HIS A 83 -12.83 -26.67 11.86
N GLY A 84 -12.91 -25.59 12.65
CA GLY A 84 -13.32 -25.66 14.06
C GLY A 84 -14.77 -26.12 14.24
N GLY A 85 -15.68 -25.68 13.36
CA GLY A 85 -17.10 -26.03 13.40
C GLY A 85 -17.36 -27.52 13.13
N PHE A 86 -16.63 -28.13 12.19
CA PHE A 86 -16.73 -29.57 11.93
C PHE A 86 -16.29 -30.39 13.14
N PHE A 87 -15.12 -30.10 13.72
CA PHE A 87 -14.65 -30.80 14.92
C PHE A 87 -15.63 -30.63 16.08
N MET A 88 -16.08 -29.41 16.35
CA MET A 88 -17.02 -29.14 17.44
C MET A 88 -18.34 -29.90 17.26
N ARG A 89 -18.88 -29.96 16.04
CA ARG A 89 -20.12 -30.70 15.75
C ARG A 89 -19.98 -32.19 16.02
N GLU A 90 -18.88 -32.81 15.59
CA GLU A 90 -18.69 -34.25 15.80
C GLU A 90 -18.47 -34.57 17.29
N TRP A 91 -17.78 -33.71 18.03
CA TRP A 91 -17.61 -33.87 19.48
C TRP A 91 -18.91 -33.72 20.26
N ILE A 92 -19.78 -32.78 19.88
CA ILE A 92 -21.11 -32.61 20.48
C ILE A 92 -21.97 -33.85 20.25
N LYS A 93 -21.95 -34.41 19.03
CA LYS A 93 -22.73 -35.61 18.70
C LYS A 93 -22.31 -36.85 19.48
N ALA A 94 -21.02 -36.99 19.76
CA ALA A 94 -20.48 -38.10 20.52
C ALA A 94 -20.36 -37.80 22.03
N ASP A 95 -20.90 -36.66 22.49
CA ASP A 95 -20.99 -36.25 23.90
C ASP A 95 -19.67 -36.31 24.67
N PHE A 96 -18.56 -35.92 24.04
CA PHE A 96 -17.21 -36.02 24.62
C PHE A 96 -16.37 -34.74 24.55
N VAL A 97 -17.01 -33.58 24.30
CA VAL A 97 -16.34 -32.27 24.17
C VAL A 97 -15.39 -31.97 25.35
N ALA A 98 -15.87 -32.19 26.58
CA ALA A 98 -15.09 -31.90 27.79
C ALA A 98 -13.85 -32.80 27.91
N GLU A 99 -14.00 -34.07 27.55
CA GLU A 99 -12.92 -35.05 27.58
C GLU A 99 -11.89 -34.78 26.48
N GLU A 100 -12.33 -34.43 25.27
CA GLU A 100 -11.45 -34.03 24.19
C GLU A 100 -10.63 -32.78 24.55
N LEU A 101 -11.26 -31.75 25.13
CA LEU A 101 -10.53 -30.56 25.59
C LEU A 101 -9.55 -30.84 26.74
N ARG A 102 -9.74 -31.94 27.48
CA ARG A 102 -8.83 -32.43 28.51
C ARG A 102 -7.66 -33.19 27.89
N MET A 103 -7.93 -34.08 26.93
CA MET A 103 -6.93 -34.90 26.25
C MET A 103 -6.07 -34.10 25.26
N MET A 104 -6.67 -33.12 24.56
CA MET A 104 -6.04 -32.32 23.52
C MET A 104 -6.03 -30.83 23.88
N PRO A 105 -5.17 -30.38 24.81
CA PRO A 105 -5.13 -28.98 25.24
C PRO A 105 -4.79 -27.99 24.10
N MET A 106 -4.16 -28.46 23.01
CA MET A 106 -3.90 -27.66 21.81
C MET A 106 -5.18 -27.05 21.20
N VAL A 107 -6.33 -27.69 21.36
CA VAL A 107 -7.62 -27.23 20.83
C VAL A 107 -8.04 -25.89 21.46
N LYS A 108 -7.77 -25.70 22.76
CA LYS A 108 -8.08 -24.44 23.47
C LYS A 108 -7.40 -23.25 22.80
N TYR A 109 -6.15 -23.41 22.39
CA TYR A 109 -5.43 -22.37 21.66
C TYR A 109 -6.00 -22.13 20.26
N GLY A 110 -6.51 -23.15 19.58
CA GLY A 110 -7.20 -23.02 18.29
C GLY A 110 -8.50 -22.20 18.39
N ILE A 111 -9.29 -22.44 19.45
CA ILE A 111 -10.50 -21.66 19.73
C ILE A 111 -10.15 -20.18 19.98
N VAL A 112 -9.11 -19.93 20.78
CA VAL A 112 -8.64 -18.57 21.05
C VAL A 112 -8.06 -17.92 19.78
N ALA A 113 -7.33 -18.66 18.94
CA ALA A 113 -6.82 -18.18 17.66
C ALA A 113 -7.96 -17.75 16.72
N TRP A 114 -9.02 -18.55 16.65
CA TRP A 114 -10.22 -18.21 15.88
C TRP A 114 -10.90 -16.94 16.41
N ALA A 115 -11.03 -16.80 17.73
CA ALA A 115 -11.60 -15.58 18.34
C ALA A 115 -10.77 -14.33 18.01
N VAL A 116 -9.43 -14.42 18.07
CA VAL A 116 -8.52 -13.33 17.66
C VAL A 116 -8.68 -13.01 16.17
N LEU A 117 -8.87 -14.02 15.32
CA LEU A 117 -9.09 -13.81 13.88
C LEU A 117 -10.42 -13.09 13.61
N VAL A 118 -11.50 -13.49 14.29
CA VAL A 118 -12.81 -12.80 14.23
C VAL A 118 -12.68 -11.35 14.71
N TRP A 119 -12.01 -11.14 15.84
CA TRP A 119 -11.72 -9.79 16.35
C TRP A 119 -10.96 -8.94 15.32
N THR A 120 -9.92 -9.50 14.71
CA THR A 120 -9.10 -8.83 13.70
C THR A 120 -9.94 -8.45 12.48
N PHE A 121 -10.85 -9.33 12.03
CA PHE A 121 -11.76 -9.04 10.93
C PHE A 121 -12.75 -7.90 11.27
N LEU A 122 -13.43 -8.00 12.42
CA LEU A 122 -14.43 -7.01 12.85
C LEU A 122 -13.82 -5.62 13.07
N SER A 123 -12.68 -5.56 13.77
CA SER A 123 -11.94 -4.32 14.00
C SER A 123 -11.36 -3.69 12.72
N SER A 124 -11.27 -4.46 11.63
CA SER A 124 -10.79 -3.99 10.33
C SER A 124 -11.87 -3.41 9.41
N LEU A 125 -13.14 -3.44 9.83
CA LEU A 125 -14.25 -2.89 9.05
C LEU A 125 -14.06 -1.38 8.82
N THR A 126 -14.44 -0.92 7.62
CA THR A 126 -14.32 0.48 7.18
C THR A 126 -14.79 1.54 8.20
N PRO A 127 -15.95 1.42 8.86
CA PRO A 127 -16.36 2.42 9.84
C PRO A 127 -15.39 2.53 11.04
N ILE A 128 -14.87 1.41 11.54
CA ILE A 128 -13.98 1.38 12.70
C ILE A 128 -12.60 1.93 12.31
N ARG A 129 -12.03 1.41 11.22
CA ARG A 129 -10.73 1.86 10.71
C ARG A 129 -10.73 3.33 10.29
N GLY A 130 -11.85 3.81 9.72
CA GLY A 130 -11.99 5.20 9.31
C GLY A 130 -12.09 6.17 10.48
N ALA A 131 -12.68 5.75 11.60
CA ALA A 131 -12.83 6.58 12.80
C ALA A 131 -11.52 6.72 13.58
N VAL A 132 -10.76 5.63 13.76
CA VAL A 132 -9.54 5.60 14.59
C VAL A 132 -8.41 4.82 13.92
N TYR A 133 -7.85 5.38 12.84
CA TYR A 133 -6.85 4.71 12.02
C TYR A 133 -5.59 4.28 12.79
N GLU A 134 -5.07 5.11 13.69
CA GLU A 134 -3.86 4.81 14.46
C GLU A 134 -4.06 3.60 15.40
N PHE A 135 -5.20 3.56 16.09
CA PHE A 135 -5.59 2.43 16.92
C PHE A 135 -5.77 1.15 16.08
N PHE A 136 -6.43 1.27 14.93
CA PHE A 136 -6.61 0.16 14.00
C PHE A 136 -5.28 -0.48 13.61
N VAL A 137 -4.28 0.32 13.23
CA VAL A 137 -2.96 -0.21 12.83
C VAL A 137 -2.28 -0.94 13.99
N LEU A 138 -2.26 -0.32 15.17
CA LEU A 138 -1.60 -0.90 16.35
C LEU A 138 -2.24 -2.23 16.78
N GLN A 139 -3.57 -2.26 16.91
CA GLN A 139 -4.29 -3.45 17.34
C GLN A 139 -4.20 -4.57 16.29
N HIS A 140 -4.20 -4.24 14.99
CA HIS A 140 -4.16 -5.22 13.91
C HIS A 140 -2.80 -5.93 13.88
N ILE A 141 -1.70 -5.18 14.00
CA ILE A 141 -0.34 -5.74 14.07
C ILE A 141 -0.20 -6.61 15.34
N THR A 142 -0.67 -6.11 16.48
CA THR A 142 -0.61 -6.85 17.75
C THR A 142 -1.40 -8.15 17.66
N SER A 143 -2.61 -8.12 17.12
CA SER A 143 -3.46 -9.30 16.92
C SER A 143 -2.83 -10.29 15.95
N ALA A 144 -2.16 -9.83 14.89
CA ALA A 144 -1.44 -10.71 13.97
C ALA A 144 -0.28 -11.46 14.66
N VAL A 145 0.49 -10.78 15.52
CA VAL A 145 1.58 -11.43 16.30
C VAL A 145 1.00 -12.46 17.28
N VAL A 146 -0.05 -12.10 18.01
CA VAL A 146 -0.73 -13.01 18.94
C VAL A 146 -1.32 -14.21 18.20
N PHE A 147 -1.96 -13.99 17.05
CA PHE A 147 -2.50 -15.04 16.20
C PHE A 147 -1.42 -16.03 15.74
N LEU A 148 -0.26 -15.54 15.27
CA LEU A 148 0.85 -16.42 14.88
C LEU A 148 1.38 -17.25 16.03
N TRP A 149 1.48 -16.68 17.23
CA TRP A 149 1.87 -17.42 18.42
C TRP A 149 0.82 -18.48 18.80
N LEU A 150 -0.47 -18.14 18.78
CA LEU A 150 -1.57 -19.08 19.06
C LEU A 150 -1.59 -20.23 18.06
N VAL A 151 -1.44 -19.94 16.76
CA VAL A 151 -1.34 -20.97 15.71
C VAL A 151 -0.12 -21.86 15.97
N ARG A 152 1.02 -21.29 16.36
CA ARG A 152 2.25 -22.04 16.66
C ARG A 152 2.11 -23.02 17.82
N VAL A 153 1.30 -22.72 18.83
CA VAL A 153 1.02 -23.65 19.95
C VAL A 153 -0.18 -24.56 19.67
N HIS A 154 -1.05 -24.20 18.72
CA HIS A 154 -2.15 -25.03 18.25
C HIS A 154 -1.69 -26.14 17.29
N VAL A 155 -0.76 -25.88 16.36
CA VAL A 155 -0.36 -26.86 15.35
C VAL A 155 0.72 -27.83 15.84
N PRO A 156 0.77 -29.06 15.29
CA PRO A 156 1.83 -30.02 15.59
C PRO A 156 3.21 -29.56 15.08
N LYS A 157 4.28 -30.14 15.65
CA LYS A 157 5.68 -29.71 15.41
C LYS A 157 6.11 -29.75 13.95
N TYR A 158 5.62 -30.72 13.20
CA TYR A 158 5.97 -30.83 11.78
C TYR A 158 5.44 -29.64 10.97
N SER A 159 4.41 -28.90 11.40
CA SER A 159 3.89 -27.74 10.67
C SER A 159 4.60 -26.43 10.98
N TYR A 160 5.60 -26.42 11.87
CA TYR A 160 6.29 -25.19 12.28
C TYR A 160 7.05 -24.50 11.16
N TYR A 161 7.47 -25.24 10.13
CA TYR A 161 8.19 -24.64 9.00
C TYR A 161 7.35 -23.59 8.28
N PHE A 162 6.03 -23.78 8.12
CA PHE A 162 5.16 -22.78 7.49
C PHE A 162 5.13 -21.46 8.25
N ILE A 163 5.11 -21.54 9.58
CA ILE A 163 5.10 -20.36 10.46
C ILE A 163 6.45 -19.64 10.36
N TRP A 164 7.56 -20.39 10.44
CA TRP A 164 8.89 -19.80 10.32
C TRP A 164 9.19 -19.24 8.93
N MET A 165 8.67 -19.86 7.86
CA MET A 165 8.74 -19.31 6.50
C MET A 165 8.01 -17.96 6.41
N LEU A 166 6.80 -17.86 6.98
CA LEU A 166 6.04 -16.60 7.03
C LEU A 166 6.79 -15.53 7.83
N VAL A 167 7.27 -15.86 9.03
CA VAL A 167 8.06 -14.94 9.88
C VAL A 167 9.32 -14.49 9.14
N GLY A 168 10.02 -15.42 8.49
CA GLY A 168 11.22 -15.14 7.69
C GLY A 168 10.92 -14.20 6.53
N ALA A 169 9.86 -14.44 5.76
CA ALA A 169 9.46 -13.62 4.62
C ALA A 169 9.09 -12.18 5.03
N VAL A 170 8.30 -12.02 6.10
CA VAL A 170 7.92 -10.69 6.62
C VAL A 170 9.14 -9.95 7.17
N SER A 171 9.96 -10.64 7.97
CA SER A 171 11.18 -10.05 8.54
C SER A 171 12.16 -9.63 7.45
N PHE A 172 12.34 -10.46 6.42
CA PHE A 172 13.16 -10.15 5.27
C PHE A 172 12.67 -8.90 4.54
N ASP A 173 11.37 -8.79 4.24
CA ASP A 173 10.82 -7.60 3.59
C ASP A 173 11.07 -6.33 4.42
N TRP A 174 10.84 -6.39 5.74
CA TRP A 174 11.06 -5.24 6.63
C TRP A 174 12.52 -4.83 6.70
N VAL A 175 13.43 -5.78 6.92
CA VAL A 175 14.88 -5.53 6.98
C VAL A 175 15.38 -5.01 5.63
N PHE A 176 14.98 -5.62 4.53
CA PHE A 176 15.39 -5.22 3.19
C PHE A 176 14.91 -3.80 2.85
N ARG A 177 13.66 -3.45 3.18
CA ARG A 177 13.15 -2.08 2.99
C ARG A 177 13.86 -1.07 3.88
N ALA A 178 14.17 -1.43 5.13
CA ALA A 178 14.93 -0.56 6.03
C ALA A 178 16.34 -0.32 5.50
N LEU A 179 17.04 -1.36 5.04
CA LEU A 179 18.36 -1.25 4.43
C LEU A 179 18.32 -0.42 3.13
N LEU A 180 17.33 -0.63 2.28
CA LEU A 180 17.15 0.15 1.05
C LEU A 180 16.87 1.63 1.35
N LEU A 181 16.05 1.91 2.37
CA LEU A 181 15.80 3.26 2.86
C LEU A 181 17.10 3.89 3.35
N LEU A 182 17.88 3.20 4.19
CA LEU A 182 19.16 3.71 4.68
C LEU A 182 20.13 3.97 3.52
N TYR A 183 20.37 2.97 2.67
CA TYR A 183 21.26 3.08 1.51
C TYR A 183 20.89 4.25 0.59
N ARG A 184 19.60 4.44 0.29
CA ARG A 184 19.12 5.51 -0.59
C ARG A 184 19.17 6.90 0.03
N ASN A 185 19.17 6.99 1.37
CA ASN A 185 19.16 8.27 2.08
C ASN A 185 20.54 8.64 2.66
N ILE A 186 21.54 7.79 2.47
CA ILE A 186 22.95 8.08 2.75
C ILE A 186 23.61 8.43 1.41
N TYR A 187 24.04 9.68 1.25
CA TYR A 187 24.78 10.12 0.07
C TYR A 187 25.83 11.16 0.46
N ARG A 188 26.62 11.64 -0.52
CA ARG A 188 27.71 12.63 -0.31
C ARG A 188 27.27 13.91 0.41
N GLY A 189 25.96 14.20 0.49
CA GLY A 189 25.37 15.34 1.22
C GLY A 189 24.92 15.07 2.66
N GLY A 190 25.12 13.86 3.19
CA GLY A 190 24.76 13.45 4.55
C GLY A 190 23.58 12.48 4.62
N PHE A 191 23.00 12.36 5.82
CA PHE A 191 21.84 11.50 6.10
C PHE A 191 20.52 12.27 5.92
N GLY A 192 19.75 11.91 4.90
CA GLY A 192 18.49 12.54 4.52
C GLY A 192 18.64 13.77 3.64
N TYR A 193 17.61 14.03 2.82
CA TYR A 193 17.57 15.10 1.83
C TYR A 193 17.16 16.44 2.44
N ARG A 194 17.75 17.54 1.94
CA ARG A 194 17.34 18.89 2.33
C ARG A 194 16.01 19.25 1.69
N VAL A 195 15.11 19.79 2.51
CA VAL A 195 13.76 20.18 2.09
C VAL A 195 13.65 21.70 2.03
N ARG A 196 13.11 22.22 0.92
CA ARG A 196 12.56 23.57 0.83
C ARG A 196 11.04 23.47 0.82
N LEU A 197 10.41 24.17 1.76
CA LEU A 197 8.95 24.26 1.86
C LEU A 197 8.52 25.66 1.48
N GLY A 198 7.51 25.75 0.61
CA GLY A 198 6.78 26.96 0.29
C GLY A 198 5.29 26.69 0.43
N ALA A 199 4.62 27.40 1.34
CA ALA A 199 3.16 27.42 1.36
C ALA A 199 2.70 28.44 0.30
N THR A 200 2.01 27.96 -0.74
CA THR A 200 1.46 28.86 -1.76
C THR A 200 0.10 29.37 -1.35
N ASP A 201 -0.77 28.49 -0.85
CA ASP A 201 -2.13 28.81 -0.43
C ASP A 201 -2.52 28.07 0.86
N LYS A 202 -3.68 28.41 1.47
CA LYS A 202 -4.20 27.83 2.73
C LYS A 202 -4.06 26.33 2.74
N ASP A 203 -4.43 25.69 1.65
CA ASP A 203 -4.53 24.25 1.58
C ASP A 203 -3.39 23.59 0.79
N ILE A 204 -2.39 24.33 0.30
CA ILE A 204 -1.38 23.75 -0.60
C ILE A 204 0.04 24.15 -0.23
N THR A 205 0.89 23.12 -0.16
CA THR A 205 2.31 23.25 0.12
C THR A 205 3.13 22.64 -1.01
N VAL A 206 4.04 23.43 -1.57
CA VAL A 206 5.07 22.96 -2.50
C VAL A 206 6.30 22.56 -1.68
N LEU A 207 6.70 21.31 -1.82
CA LEU A 207 7.86 20.73 -1.17
C LEU A 207 8.89 20.36 -2.22
N ALA A 208 10.08 20.96 -2.13
CA ALA A 208 11.15 20.69 -3.06
C ALA A 208 12.34 20.01 -2.36
N LEU A 209 12.78 18.88 -2.90
CA LEU A 209 13.92 18.09 -2.45
C LEU A 209 15.12 18.42 -3.33
N GLU A 210 16.23 18.81 -2.70
CA GLU A 210 17.47 19.15 -3.41
C GLU A 210 18.41 17.94 -3.54
N ASN A 211 19.15 17.87 -4.66
CA ASN A 211 20.23 16.92 -4.88
C ASN A 211 19.80 15.46 -4.80
N VAL A 212 18.70 15.11 -5.48
CA VAL A 212 18.20 13.73 -5.53
C VAL A 212 19.02 12.91 -6.55
N PRO A 213 19.78 11.87 -6.14
CA PRO A 213 20.80 11.23 -6.97
C PRO A 213 20.26 10.17 -7.93
N PHE A 214 18.94 9.98 -8.03
CA PHE A 214 18.33 8.99 -8.91
C PHE A 214 17.46 9.64 -9.98
N SER A 215 17.32 8.94 -11.10
CA SER A 215 16.39 9.25 -12.18
C SER A 215 15.01 8.63 -11.91
N TRP A 216 13.95 9.30 -12.35
CA TRP A 216 12.58 8.81 -12.30
C TRP A 216 11.86 9.05 -13.63
N LYS A 217 10.79 8.28 -13.84
CA LYS A 217 9.86 8.48 -14.96
C LYS A 217 8.73 9.43 -14.53
N PRO A 218 8.23 10.29 -15.42
CA PRO A 218 7.04 11.10 -15.16
C PRO A 218 5.85 10.25 -14.71
N GLY A 219 5.09 10.74 -13.73
CA GLY A 219 3.94 10.00 -13.16
C GLY A 219 4.31 8.97 -12.09
N GLN A 220 5.60 8.78 -11.76
CA GLN A 220 6.01 8.02 -10.59
C GLN A 220 5.81 8.83 -9.29
N HIS A 221 5.73 8.12 -8.17
CA HIS A 221 5.59 8.70 -6.84
C HIS A 221 6.70 8.20 -5.91
N ILE A 222 6.94 8.94 -4.83
CA ILE A 222 7.84 8.54 -3.75
C ILE A 222 7.06 8.50 -2.45
N ARG A 223 7.54 7.71 -1.49
CA ARG A 223 7.10 7.82 -0.11
C ARG A 223 8.03 8.76 0.64
N LEU A 224 7.46 9.77 1.27
CA LEU A 224 8.16 10.80 2.01
C LEU A 224 7.96 10.59 3.50
N TRP A 225 9.06 10.62 4.26
CA TRP A 225 9.05 10.66 5.71
C TRP A 225 9.88 11.83 6.21
N ILE A 226 9.30 12.68 7.06
CA ILE A 226 9.99 13.81 7.70
C ILE A 226 9.92 13.60 9.21
N PRO A 227 10.98 13.08 9.85
CA PRO A 227 10.95 12.71 11.28
C PRO A 227 10.50 13.83 12.22
N ARG A 228 10.81 15.08 11.87
CA ARG A 228 10.42 16.27 12.66
C ARG A 228 8.93 16.61 12.60
N LEU A 229 8.21 16.09 11.60
CA LEU A 229 6.80 16.38 11.36
C LEU A 229 5.92 15.13 11.54
N GLY A 230 6.52 13.97 11.81
CA GLY A 230 5.85 12.69 12.02
C GLY A 230 6.87 11.59 12.31
N ILE A 231 6.67 10.84 13.38
CA ILE A 231 7.56 9.74 13.76
C ILE A 231 7.13 8.50 12.96
N LEU A 232 8.04 7.97 12.14
CA LEU A 232 7.82 6.77 11.31
C LEU A 232 6.59 6.82 10.36
N GLU A 233 6.06 8.02 10.12
CA GLU A 233 4.95 8.26 9.21
C GLU A 233 5.47 8.48 7.77
N SER A 234 5.27 7.50 6.88
CA SER A 234 5.69 7.56 5.48
C SER A 234 4.50 7.65 4.54
N HIS A 235 4.39 8.73 3.77
CA HIS A 235 3.23 8.98 2.90
C HIS A 235 3.61 9.09 1.42
N PRO A 236 2.78 8.53 0.51
CA PRO A 236 3.03 8.60 -0.93
C PRO A 236 2.69 9.99 -1.49
N TYR A 237 3.59 10.53 -2.32
CA TYR A 237 3.39 11.76 -3.09
C TYR A 237 3.92 11.60 -4.51
N THR A 238 3.12 11.99 -5.50
CA THR A 238 3.53 11.98 -6.90
C THR A 238 4.55 13.07 -7.16
N MET A 239 5.62 12.73 -7.89
CA MET A 239 6.64 13.69 -8.26
C MET A 239 6.09 14.57 -9.39
N ALA A 240 6.02 15.88 -9.15
CA ALA A 240 5.41 16.83 -10.07
C ALA A 240 6.39 17.36 -11.14
N THR A 241 7.67 16.99 -11.06
CA THR A 241 8.71 17.37 -12.03
C THR A 241 9.20 16.17 -12.85
N PRO A 242 9.66 16.37 -14.11
CA PRO A 242 10.42 15.35 -14.83
C PRO A 242 11.83 15.22 -14.26
N SER A 243 12.51 14.09 -14.52
CA SER A 243 13.87 13.82 -14.00
C SER A 243 14.95 14.74 -14.55
N THR A 244 14.70 15.40 -15.69
CA THR A 244 15.56 16.41 -16.29
C THR A 244 15.39 17.81 -15.67
N PHE A 245 14.45 17.97 -14.73
CA PHE A 245 14.23 19.26 -14.08
C PHE A 245 15.41 19.64 -13.17
N THR A 246 16.14 20.67 -13.60
CA THR A 246 17.22 21.29 -12.83
C THR A 246 16.69 22.58 -12.21
N GLY A 247 16.90 22.77 -10.90
CA GLY A 247 16.56 24.03 -10.24
C GLY A 247 17.44 25.19 -10.75
N ARG A 248 17.24 26.42 -10.25
CA ARG A 248 18.14 27.59 -10.48
C ARG A 248 19.55 27.35 -9.89
N GLY A 249 20.29 26.43 -10.50
CA GLY A 249 21.51 25.79 -10.02
C GLY A 249 21.47 24.32 -10.41
N PHE A 250 22.46 23.88 -11.19
CA PHE A 250 22.63 22.61 -11.94
C PHE A 250 22.44 21.28 -11.16
N THR A 251 21.40 21.18 -10.35
CA THR A 251 21.13 20.04 -9.46
C THR A 251 19.71 19.53 -9.69
N SER A 252 19.57 18.21 -9.74
CA SER A 252 18.29 17.53 -9.86
C SER A 252 17.39 17.88 -8.67
N MET A 253 16.17 18.35 -8.97
CA MET A 253 15.20 18.76 -7.96
C MET A 253 13.89 18.00 -8.14
N VAL A 254 13.44 17.33 -7.08
CA VAL A 254 12.10 16.72 -7.04
C VAL A 254 11.16 17.70 -6.36
N GLN A 255 10.10 18.12 -7.05
CA GLN A 255 9.03 18.89 -6.42
C GLN A 255 7.80 18.00 -6.18
N LEU A 256 7.20 18.18 -5.02
CA LEU A 256 5.95 17.54 -4.59
C LEU A 256 4.94 18.63 -4.29
N VAL A 257 3.70 18.41 -4.73
CA VAL A 257 2.59 19.31 -4.42
C VAL A 257 1.66 18.60 -3.46
N ILE A 258 1.55 19.15 -2.26
CA ILE A 258 0.88 18.51 -1.13
C ILE A 258 -0.39 19.28 -0.84
N HIS A 259 -1.53 18.61 -1.07
CA HIS A 259 -2.82 19.07 -0.55
C HIS A 259 -2.89 18.86 0.96
N THR A 260 -3.38 19.86 1.65
CA THR A 260 -3.51 19.87 3.11
C THR A 260 -4.78 19.13 3.48
N SER A 261 -4.61 18.05 4.22
CA SER A 261 -5.71 17.25 4.76
C SER A 261 -5.55 17.16 6.28
N SER A 262 -5.69 15.98 6.87
CA SER A 262 -5.43 15.70 8.28
C SER A 262 -4.03 15.08 8.48
N GLY A 263 -3.56 15.03 9.73
CA GLY A 263 -2.29 14.39 10.09
C GLY A 263 -1.07 15.11 9.51
N THR A 264 -0.20 14.35 8.84
CA THR A 264 1.13 14.79 8.37
C THR A 264 1.08 15.95 7.37
N SER A 265 0.12 15.94 6.44
CA SER A 265 -0.04 17.02 5.45
C SER A 265 -0.36 18.37 6.13
N LYS A 266 -1.21 18.36 7.18
CA LYS A 266 -1.51 19.53 8.01
C LYS A 266 -0.29 20.02 8.78
N ARG A 267 0.51 19.10 9.33
CA ARG A 267 1.77 19.42 10.03
C ARG A 267 2.79 20.05 9.07
N ILE A 268 2.90 19.52 7.84
CA ILE A 268 3.75 20.08 6.77
C ILE A 268 3.32 21.50 6.41
N ASN A 269 2.03 21.73 6.15
CA ASN A 269 1.51 23.07 5.81
C ASN A 269 1.73 24.07 6.96
N THR A 270 1.40 23.66 8.19
CA THR A 270 1.60 24.49 9.39
C THR A 270 3.06 24.87 9.57
N TYR A 271 3.99 23.94 9.30
CA TYR A 271 5.43 24.21 9.36
C TYR A 271 5.88 25.15 8.23
N ALA A 272 5.38 24.95 7.01
CA ALA A 272 5.71 25.77 5.83
C ALA A 272 5.27 27.23 5.97
N ARG A 273 4.22 27.50 6.75
CA ARG A 273 3.70 28.85 7.04
C ARG A 273 4.50 29.62 8.09
N ARG A 274 5.39 28.97 8.84
CA ARG A 274 6.16 29.65 9.89
C ARG A 274 7.18 30.63 9.28
N PRO A 275 7.43 31.79 9.91
CA PRO A 275 8.42 32.75 9.44
C PRO A 275 9.81 32.11 9.26
N LYS A 276 10.45 32.36 8.11
CA LYS A 276 11.72 31.72 7.72
C LYS A 276 12.86 31.93 8.73
N ALA A 277 12.82 33.00 9.51
CA ALA A 277 13.79 33.30 10.58
C ALA A 277 13.83 32.22 11.68
N ASN A 278 12.72 31.54 11.95
CA ASN A 278 12.58 30.56 13.03
C ASN A 278 12.80 29.10 12.58
N LEU A 279 13.17 28.85 11.32
CA LEU A 279 13.20 27.51 10.71
C LEU A 279 14.58 26.81 10.77
N ARG A 280 15.44 27.14 11.75
CA ARG A 280 16.74 26.50 11.93
C ARG A 280 16.69 25.47 13.08
N PRO A 281 17.13 24.22 12.88
CA PRO A 281 17.65 23.63 11.63
C PRO A 281 16.55 23.34 10.60
N LYS A 282 16.88 23.33 9.30
CA LYS A 282 15.93 22.89 8.26
C LYS A 282 15.61 21.40 8.43
N PRO A 283 14.36 20.97 8.20
CA PRO A 283 14.00 19.57 8.32
C PRO A 283 14.68 18.75 7.20
N ARG A 284 15.01 17.50 7.51
CA ARG A 284 15.49 16.53 6.54
C ARG A 284 14.37 15.55 6.21
N ALA A 285 14.29 15.19 4.94
CA ALA A 285 13.34 14.21 4.43
C ALA A 285 14.06 12.91 4.11
N PHE A 286 13.38 11.81 4.37
CA PHE A 286 13.74 10.48 3.92
C PHE A 286 12.79 10.05 2.83
N ILE A 287 13.33 9.53 1.75
CA ILE A 287 12.56 9.12 0.58
C ILE A 287 12.73 7.63 0.32
N SER A 288 11.62 7.00 -0.05
CA SER A 288 11.58 5.64 -0.57
C SER A 288 10.89 5.65 -1.94
N GLY A 289 11.38 4.85 -2.88
CA GLY A 289 10.99 4.94 -4.30
C GLY A 289 12.10 5.51 -5.20
N PRO A 290 11.88 5.59 -6.52
CA PRO A 290 10.58 5.84 -7.14
C PRO A 290 9.70 4.58 -7.25
N TYR A 291 8.40 4.79 -7.11
CA TYR A 291 7.36 3.77 -7.20
C TYR A 291 6.36 4.11 -8.31
N GLY A 292 5.71 3.06 -8.82
CA GLY A 292 4.70 3.16 -9.87
C GLY A 292 5.28 2.88 -11.25
N THR A 293 4.41 2.36 -12.12
CA THR A 293 4.70 2.06 -13.51
C THR A 293 3.79 2.94 -14.35
N PRO A 294 4.25 4.12 -14.80
CA PRO A 294 3.44 4.99 -15.62
C PRO A 294 3.02 4.30 -16.93
N PRO A 295 1.84 4.65 -17.49
CA PRO A 295 1.41 4.09 -18.76
C PRO A 295 2.36 4.50 -19.89
N GLN A 296 2.50 3.65 -20.91
CA GLN A 296 3.30 3.97 -22.09
C GLN A 296 2.54 4.93 -23.01
N TRP A 297 2.58 6.23 -22.71
CA TRP A 297 1.91 7.26 -23.53
C TRP A 297 2.54 7.42 -24.92
N ASN A 298 3.84 7.13 -25.07
CA ASN A 298 4.55 7.20 -26.36
C ASN A 298 3.99 6.25 -27.43
N ALA A 299 3.19 5.25 -27.05
CA ALA A 299 2.54 4.33 -27.99
C ALA A 299 1.26 4.91 -28.64
N HIS A 300 0.85 6.12 -28.27
CA HIS A 300 -0.43 6.70 -28.69
C HIS A 300 -0.22 8.02 -29.43
N GLU A 301 -0.97 8.24 -30.52
CA GLU A 301 -0.89 9.49 -31.28
C GLU A 301 -1.61 10.67 -30.60
N THR A 302 -2.70 10.39 -29.89
CA THR A 302 -3.48 11.41 -29.18
C THR A 302 -3.49 11.11 -27.69
N LEU A 303 -3.00 12.06 -26.90
CA LEU A 303 -2.95 11.98 -25.45
C LEU A 303 -4.00 12.91 -24.84
N ILE A 304 -4.89 12.37 -24.02
CA ILE A 304 -5.86 13.14 -23.23
C ILE A 304 -5.42 13.05 -21.77
N LEU A 305 -4.91 14.17 -21.25
CA LEU A 305 -4.48 14.31 -19.88
C LEU A 305 -5.59 14.99 -19.08
N MET A 306 -6.20 14.25 -18.16
CA MET A 306 -7.23 14.78 -17.27
C MET A 306 -6.70 14.80 -15.84
N ALA A 307 -6.77 15.94 -15.19
CA ALA A 307 -6.39 16.11 -13.80
C ALA A 307 -7.44 16.90 -13.04
N ALA A 308 -7.63 16.53 -11.78
CA ALA A 308 -8.45 17.28 -10.84
C ALA A 308 -7.60 17.71 -9.63
N SER A 309 -7.65 18.99 -9.26
CA SER A 309 -6.90 19.57 -8.14
C SER A 309 -5.40 19.15 -8.17
N THR A 310 -4.85 18.59 -7.07
CA THR A 310 -3.45 18.14 -6.99
C THR A 310 -3.12 16.92 -7.86
N GLY A 311 -4.12 16.30 -8.50
CA GLY A 311 -3.92 15.25 -9.51
C GLY A 311 -3.07 15.71 -10.70
N VAL A 312 -2.93 17.03 -10.89
CA VAL A 312 -2.00 17.61 -11.88
C VAL A 312 -0.55 17.20 -11.65
N SER A 313 -0.17 16.85 -10.42
CA SER A 313 1.16 16.31 -10.10
C SER A 313 1.50 15.03 -10.87
N PHE A 314 0.49 14.33 -11.40
CA PHE A 314 0.70 13.16 -12.26
C PHE A 314 0.76 13.53 -13.76
N THR A 315 -0.14 14.40 -14.23
CA THR A 315 -0.27 14.71 -15.66
C THR A 315 0.74 15.75 -16.15
N LEU A 316 1.08 16.73 -15.31
CA LEU A 316 2.02 17.79 -15.66
C LEU A 316 3.44 17.30 -15.95
N PRO A 317 4.09 16.44 -15.13
CA PRO A 317 5.42 15.96 -15.47
C PRO A 317 5.43 15.14 -16.77
N ILE A 318 4.31 14.48 -17.11
CA ILE A 318 4.15 13.77 -18.38
C ILE A 318 4.14 14.78 -19.53
N LEU A 319 3.32 15.83 -19.43
CA LEU A 319 3.28 16.91 -20.41
C LEU A 319 4.66 17.57 -20.58
N LEU A 320 5.31 17.96 -19.48
CA LEU A 320 6.64 18.57 -19.48
C LEU A 320 7.69 17.64 -20.08
N SER A 321 7.59 16.32 -19.84
CA SER A 321 8.52 15.38 -20.45
C SER A 321 8.40 15.30 -21.96
N ILE A 322 7.18 15.40 -22.51
CA ILE A 322 6.95 15.36 -23.96
C ILE A 322 7.42 16.67 -24.60
N ILE A 323 7.16 17.81 -23.95
CA ILE A 323 7.59 19.13 -24.44
C ILE A 323 9.12 19.26 -24.45
N ASN A 324 9.77 18.72 -23.42
CA ASN A 324 11.23 18.80 -23.27
C ASN A 324 11.97 17.63 -23.94
N ASP A 325 11.27 16.67 -24.54
CA ASP A 325 11.93 15.56 -25.25
C ASP A 325 12.47 16.08 -26.58
N PRO A 326 13.79 16.02 -26.83
CA PRO A 326 14.36 16.43 -28.11
C PRO A 326 14.04 15.43 -29.23
N LEU A 327 13.56 14.22 -28.91
CA LEU A 327 13.23 13.20 -29.90
C LEU A 327 11.78 13.33 -30.38
N PRO A 328 11.51 13.03 -31.67
CA PRO A 328 10.15 13.02 -32.20
C PRO A 328 9.32 11.96 -31.47
N SER A 329 8.38 12.43 -30.63
CA SER A 329 7.44 11.54 -29.96
C SER A 329 6.38 11.04 -30.95
N GLY A 330 5.85 9.84 -30.74
CA GLY A 330 4.68 9.35 -31.49
C GLY A 330 3.40 10.16 -31.23
N VAL A 331 3.42 11.07 -30.24
CA VAL A 331 2.27 11.88 -29.83
C VAL A 331 2.14 13.11 -30.74
N LYS A 332 1.07 13.16 -31.54
CA LYS A 332 0.75 14.25 -32.46
C LYS A 332 -0.17 15.30 -31.83
N ARG A 333 -1.01 14.91 -30.86
CA ARG A 333 -2.01 15.80 -30.25
C ARG A 333 -2.11 15.57 -28.76
N ILE A 334 -2.04 16.65 -27.99
CA ILE A 334 -2.23 16.63 -26.54
C ILE A 334 -3.44 17.49 -26.19
N ARG A 335 -4.39 16.92 -25.44
CA ARG A 335 -5.50 17.65 -24.82
C ARG A 335 -5.32 17.59 -23.32
N PHE A 336 -5.12 18.73 -22.69
CA PHE A 336 -4.93 18.85 -21.25
C PHE A 336 -6.17 19.50 -20.62
N LEU A 337 -6.85 18.75 -19.75
CA LEU A 337 -8.03 19.20 -19.02
C LEU A 337 -7.69 19.21 -17.53
N LEU A 338 -7.63 20.41 -16.94
CA LEU A 338 -7.46 20.61 -15.51
C LEU A 338 -8.74 21.17 -14.92
N VAL A 339 -9.30 20.47 -13.93
CA VAL A 339 -10.47 20.93 -13.17
C VAL A 339 -10.01 21.18 -11.74
N SER A 340 -10.06 22.43 -11.29
CA SER A 340 -9.65 22.77 -9.93
C SER A 340 -10.61 23.78 -9.29
N PRO A 341 -11.20 23.48 -8.13
CA PRO A 341 -11.94 24.47 -7.35
C PRO A 341 -11.00 25.38 -6.53
N ILE A 342 -9.71 25.05 -6.44
CA ILE A 342 -8.74 25.67 -5.51
C ILE A 342 -7.83 26.69 -6.21
N PHE A 343 -7.78 26.69 -7.55
CA PHE A 343 -6.74 27.42 -8.29
C PHE A 343 -7.26 28.17 -9.50
N ASP A 344 -6.61 29.31 -9.75
CA ASP A 344 -6.50 29.88 -11.08
C ASP A 344 -5.31 29.25 -11.82
N ALA A 345 -5.44 28.98 -13.13
CA ALA A 345 -4.45 28.23 -13.92
C ALA A 345 -3.06 28.90 -13.94
N SER A 346 -3.03 30.22 -13.76
CA SER A 346 -1.84 31.08 -13.71
C SER A 346 -0.93 30.79 -12.50
N GLN A 347 -1.48 30.36 -11.37
CA GLN A 347 -0.68 30.06 -10.18
C GLN A 347 0.14 28.79 -10.37
N TRP A 348 -0.38 27.81 -11.12
CA TRP A 348 0.31 26.56 -11.40
C TRP A 348 1.53 26.74 -12.30
N THR A 349 1.43 27.58 -13.35
CA THR A 349 2.56 27.86 -14.25
C THR A 349 3.69 28.61 -13.57
N SER A 350 3.41 29.33 -12.47
CA SER A 350 4.44 30.02 -11.68
C SER A 350 5.22 29.12 -10.70
N MET A 351 4.71 27.91 -10.42
CA MET A 351 5.32 26.98 -9.45
C MET A 351 6.40 26.09 -10.07
N PHE A 352 6.35 25.90 -11.39
CA PHE A 352 7.26 25.06 -12.18
C PHE A 352 8.07 25.92 -13.15
#